data_AF-A0A8J4A806-F1
#
_entry.id   AF-A0A8J4A806-F1
#
_cell.length_a   1.000
_cell.length_b   1.000
_cell.length_c   1.000
_cell.angle_alpha   90.00
_cell.angle_beta   90.00
_cell.angle_gamma   90.00
#
_symmetry.space_group_name_H-M   'P 1'
#
loop_
_entity.id
_entity.type
_entity.pdbx_description
1 polymer ?
#
loop_
_entity_poly.entity_id
_entity_poly.type
_entity_poly.pdbx_seq_one_letter_code
_entity_poly.pdbx_strand_id
1 'polypeptide(L)'
;MTAELTLHAPAGPHPAGRPVPVRARLRNSGPGDLWIVGVVDGSDTGTRYPHWLPLVRLDGVVVAVPARPEDPLVGPLRTTDFRCLAPGGAMDPGPLPTFDTFAPEVPGTYVYSLDLSTGSGRPEAWLGTFNQDRSVLDLVARVPRLTLHAEATVEIAS
;
A
#
# COMPACT_ATOMS: atom_id res chain seq x y z
N MET A 1 -15.50 12.98 -2.53
CA MET A 1 -14.03 12.93 -2.62
C MET A 1 -13.68 11.66 -3.37
N THR A 2 -12.79 11.73 -4.36
CA THR A 2 -12.50 10.61 -5.26
C THR A 2 -11.00 10.45 -5.35
N ALA A 3 -10.52 9.21 -5.17
CA ALA A 3 -9.12 8.86 -5.30
C ALA A 3 -9.04 7.56 -6.10
N GLU A 4 -7.95 7.39 -6.83
CA GLU A 4 -7.71 6.26 -7.71
C GLU A 4 -6.40 5.60 -7.29
N LEU A 5 -6.43 4.29 -7.07
CA LEU A 5 -5.25 3.47 -6.83
C LEU A 5 -4.98 2.66 -8.10
N THR A 6 -3.73 2.65 -8.55
CA THR A 6 -3.30 1.88 -9.71
C THR A 6 -2.03 1.10 -9.40
N LEU A 7 -1.90 -0.09 -10.00
CA LEU A 7 -0.66 -0.85 -10.03
C LEU A 7 -0.07 -0.79 -11.45
N HIS A 8 1.23 -0.52 -11.53
CA HIS A 8 1.99 -0.50 -12.76
C HIS A 8 2.95 -1.70 -12.77
N ALA A 9 2.74 -2.60 -13.72
CA ALA A 9 3.61 -3.75 -13.98
C ALA A 9 4.43 -3.54 -15.26
N PRO A 10 5.55 -4.24 -15.44
CA PRO A 10 6.26 -4.26 -16.71
C PRO A 10 5.37 -4.78 -17.84
N ALA A 11 5.62 -4.31 -19.06
CA ALA A 11 4.94 -4.81 -20.25
C ALA A 11 5.56 -6.12 -20.73
N GLY A 12 4.72 -7.07 -21.13
CA GLY A 12 5.13 -8.37 -21.68
C GLY A 12 5.55 -9.39 -20.60
N PRO A 13 6.01 -10.58 -21.03
CA PRO A 13 6.40 -11.64 -20.11
C PRO A 13 7.64 -11.26 -19.28
N HIS A 14 7.62 -11.57 -17.99
CA HIS A 14 8.74 -11.37 -17.06
C HIS A 14 9.41 -12.73 -16.74
N PRO A 15 10.74 -12.79 -16.62
CA PRO A 15 11.44 -14.04 -16.33
C PRO A 15 11.14 -14.59 -14.94
N ALA A 16 10.96 -15.90 -14.85
CA ALA A 16 10.83 -16.64 -13.61
C ALA A 16 12.08 -16.50 -12.71
N GLY A 17 11.87 -16.62 -11.40
CA GLY A 17 12.92 -16.53 -10.37
C GLY A 17 13.44 -15.12 -10.12
N ARG A 18 12.78 -14.08 -10.66
CA ARG A 18 13.17 -12.67 -10.43
C ARG A 18 12.00 -11.84 -9.89
N PRO A 19 12.24 -10.93 -8.94
CA PRO A 19 11.21 -9.98 -8.53
C PRO A 19 10.66 -9.20 -9.72
N VAL A 20 9.33 -9.05 -9.76
CA VAL A 20 8.63 -8.25 -10.77
C VAL A 20 8.56 -6.81 -10.26
N PRO A 21 8.98 -5.80 -11.05
CA PRO A 21 8.95 -4.39 -10.61
C PRO A 21 7.53 -3.81 -10.66
N VAL A 22 6.61 -4.35 -9.85
CA VAL A 22 5.25 -3.81 -9.68
C VAL A 22 5.30 -2.59 -8.75
N ARG A 23 4.70 -1.48 -9.17
CA ARG A 23 4.70 -0.20 -8.44
C ARG A 23 3.29 0.33 -8.27
N ALA A 24 2.98 0.83 -7.07
CA ALA A 24 1.69 1.43 -6.78
C ALA A 24 1.70 2.93 -7.03
N ARG A 25 0.54 3.49 -7.39
CA ARG A 25 0.33 4.92 -7.50
C ARG A 25 -1.05 5.28 -6.99
N LEU A 26 -1.11 6.27 -6.10
CA LEU A 26 -2.36 6.86 -5.64
C LEU A 26 -2.51 8.24 -6.30
N ARG A 27 -3.67 8.51 -6.87
CA ARG A 27 -4.02 9.79 -7.50
C ARG A 27 -5.27 10.38 -6.88
N ASN A 28 -5.23 11.68 -6.60
CA ASN A 28 -6.43 12.46 -6.30
C ASN A 28 -7.18 12.75 -7.62
N SER A 29 -8.31 12.08 -7.82
CA SER A 29 -9.19 12.28 -8.98
C SER A 29 -10.38 13.19 -8.67
N GLY A 30 -10.48 13.67 -7.43
CA GLY A 30 -11.51 14.60 -6.98
C GLY A 30 -11.15 16.08 -7.20
N PRO A 31 -12.12 16.98 -7.02
CA PRO A 31 -11.95 18.42 -7.21
C PRO A 31 -11.34 19.16 -6.01
N GLY A 32 -11.12 18.49 -4.87
CA GLY A 32 -10.57 19.10 -3.66
C GLY A 32 -9.33 18.37 -3.16
N ASP A 33 -8.60 18.99 -2.24
CA ASP A 33 -7.36 18.44 -1.67
C ASP A 33 -7.56 17.10 -0.95
N LEU A 34 -6.61 16.18 -1.15
CA LEU A 34 -6.58 14.86 -0.53
C LEU A 34 -5.39 14.74 0.43
N TRP A 35 -5.68 14.69 1.72
CA TRP A 35 -4.70 14.33 2.74
C TRP A 35 -4.55 12.81 2.81
N ILE A 36 -3.32 12.31 2.81
CA ILE A 36 -3.04 10.87 2.85
C ILE A 36 -1.67 10.61 3.48
N VAL A 37 -1.48 9.40 4.00
CA VAL A 37 -0.18 8.86 4.43
C VAL A 37 0.20 7.71 3.51
N GLY A 38 1.47 7.66 3.09
CA GLY A 38 2.01 6.54 2.30
C GLY A 38 2.13 5.25 3.10
N VAL A 39 2.91 4.30 2.60
CA VAL A 39 3.36 3.14 3.37
C VAL A 39 4.29 3.63 4.46
N VAL A 40 3.96 3.29 5.69
CA VAL A 40 4.81 3.46 6.85
C VAL A 40 4.92 2.10 7.55
N ASP A 41 5.90 1.93 8.44
CA ASP A 41 6.13 0.66 9.16
C ASP A 41 4.83 0.04 9.72
N GLY A 42 4.50 -1.19 9.35
CA GLY A 42 3.26 -1.88 9.76
C GLY A 42 2.00 -1.56 8.95
N SER A 43 2.05 -0.64 7.99
CA SER A 43 0.95 -0.41 7.03
C SER A 43 0.72 -1.60 6.11
N ASP A 44 1.81 -2.20 5.62
CA ASP A 44 1.80 -3.26 4.64
C ASP A 44 1.46 -4.62 5.24
N THR A 45 1.69 -4.80 6.54
CA THR A 45 1.30 -6.00 7.30
C THR A 45 -0.09 -5.89 7.94
N GLY A 46 -0.75 -4.73 7.84
CA GLY A 46 -2.04 -4.46 8.48
C GLY A 46 -1.98 -4.28 10.00
N THR A 47 -0.79 -3.99 10.53
CA THR A 47 -0.57 -3.76 11.97
C THR A 47 -1.04 -2.36 12.39
N ARG A 48 -0.92 -1.36 11.51
CA ARG A 48 -1.44 0.00 11.74
C ARG A 48 -2.00 0.64 10.48
N TYR A 49 -2.88 1.62 10.66
CA TYR A 49 -3.37 2.44 9.56
C TYR A 49 -2.31 3.45 9.07
N PRO A 50 -2.35 3.84 7.78
CA PRO A 50 -3.22 3.30 6.74
C PRO A 50 -2.78 1.87 6.37
N HIS A 51 -3.74 0.99 6.07
CA HIS A 51 -3.43 -0.34 5.57
C HIS A 51 -3.14 -0.28 4.07
N TRP A 52 -1.99 -0.79 3.67
CA TRP A 52 -1.56 -0.91 2.28
C TRP A 52 -1.24 -2.37 2.00
N LEU A 53 -2.26 -3.22 1.86
CA LEU A 53 -2.12 -4.68 1.93
C LEU A 53 -1.83 -5.28 0.54
N PRO A 54 -0.58 -5.63 0.21
CA PRO A 54 -0.26 -6.32 -1.03
C PRO A 54 -0.68 -7.79 -0.95
N LEU A 55 -1.00 -8.39 -2.09
CA LEU A 55 -1.26 -9.81 -2.22
C LEU A 55 -0.96 -10.26 -3.65
N VAL A 56 -0.39 -11.46 -3.82
CA VAL A 56 -0.14 -12.05 -5.14
C VAL A 56 -0.86 -13.39 -5.27
N ARG A 57 -1.52 -13.62 -6.40
CA ARG A 57 -2.18 -14.87 -6.76
C ARG A 57 -1.61 -15.50 -8.02
N LEU A 58 -1.58 -16.83 -8.07
CA LEU A 58 -1.40 -17.64 -9.28
C LEU A 58 -2.65 -18.49 -9.45
N ASP A 59 -3.32 -18.40 -10.60
CA ASP A 59 -4.56 -19.15 -10.89
C ASP A 59 -5.62 -19.07 -9.77
N GLY A 60 -5.75 -17.88 -9.16
CA GLY A 60 -6.67 -17.61 -8.05
C GLY A 60 -6.19 -18.07 -6.67
N VAL A 61 -5.10 -18.82 -6.58
CA VAL A 61 -4.49 -19.25 -5.32
C VAL A 61 -3.54 -18.18 -4.81
N VAL A 62 -3.67 -17.82 -3.53
CA VAL A 62 -2.75 -16.87 -2.88
C VAL A 62 -1.37 -17.51 -2.73
N VAL A 63 -0.35 -16.88 -3.32
CA VAL A 63 1.04 -17.35 -3.32
C VAL A 63 2.00 -16.40 -2.61
N ALA A 64 1.60 -15.15 -2.40
CA ALA A 64 2.35 -14.22 -1.56
C ALA A 64 1.42 -13.27 -0.79
N VAL A 65 1.76 -13.06 0.47
CA VAL A 65 1.16 -12.09 1.40
C VAL A 65 2.27 -11.52 2.27
N PRO A 66 2.04 -10.37 2.92
CA PRO A 66 2.97 -9.83 3.91
C PRO A 66 3.34 -10.89 4.95
N ALA A 67 4.62 -10.98 5.26
CA ALA A 67 5.07 -11.80 6.38
C ALA A 67 4.43 -11.28 7.66
N ARG A 68 4.02 -12.20 8.55
CA ARG A 68 3.57 -11.80 9.88
C ARG A 68 4.77 -11.16 10.60
N PRO A 69 4.63 -9.95 11.16
CA PRO A 69 5.72 -9.33 11.91
C PRO A 69 6.05 -10.20 13.14
N GLU A 70 7.36 -10.43 13.36
CA GLU A 70 7.84 -11.13 14.56
C GLU A 70 7.60 -10.29 15.83
N ASP A 71 7.73 -8.97 15.69
CA ASP A 71 7.39 -7.96 16.69
C ASP A 71 6.45 -6.91 16.06
N PRO A 72 5.19 -6.78 16.51
CA PRO A 72 4.23 -5.83 15.95
C PRO A 72 4.47 -4.38 16.40
N LEU A 73 5.63 -4.07 16.98
CA LEU A 73 6.00 -2.70 17.31
C LEU A 73 6.25 -1.88 16.04
N VAL A 74 5.42 -0.85 15.86
CA VAL A 74 5.57 0.10 14.76
C VAL A 74 6.14 1.42 15.23
N GLY A 75 7.02 2.00 14.40
CA GLY A 75 7.57 3.33 14.61
C GLY A 75 6.49 4.42 14.72
N PRO A 76 6.78 5.56 15.34
CA PRO A 76 5.80 6.62 15.53
C PRO A 76 5.38 7.29 14.22
N LEU A 77 4.11 7.67 14.12
CA LEU A 77 3.58 8.47 13.02
C LEU A 77 3.97 9.93 13.19
N ARG A 78 4.49 10.56 12.15
CA ARG A 78 4.99 11.95 12.14
C ARG A 78 4.16 12.84 11.24
N THR A 79 4.20 14.14 11.52
CA THR A 79 3.56 15.16 10.68
C THR A 79 4.10 15.13 9.24
N THR A 80 5.38 14.78 9.05
CA THR A 80 6.04 14.65 7.74
C THR A 80 5.56 13.48 6.90
N ASP A 81 4.86 12.51 7.51
CA ASP A 81 4.31 11.35 6.80
C ASP A 81 3.02 11.71 6.04
N PHE A 82 2.38 12.82 6.42
CA PHE A 82 1.17 13.32 5.78
C PHE A 82 1.49 14.12 4.53
N ARG A 83 0.82 13.78 3.43
CA ARG A 83 0.92 14.47 2.15
C ARG A 83 -0.44 15.04 1.79
N CYS A 84 -0.44 16.27 1.31
CA CYS A 84 -1.62 16.89 0.70
C CYS A 84 -1.47 16.82 -0.82
N LEU A 85 -2.37 16.09 -1.47
CA LEU A 85 -2.45 15.98 -2.93
C LEU A 85 -3.52 16.94 -3.43
N ALA A 86 -3.12 17.99 -4.13
CA ALA A 86 -4.05 18.85 -4.86
C ALA A 86 -4.85 18.05 -5.91
N PRO A 87 -5.95 18.59 -6.46
CA PRO A 87 -6.69 17.95 -7.55
C PRO A 87 -5.79 17.52 -8.71
N GLY A 88 -5.88 16.25 -9.12
CA GLY A 88 -5.03 15.65 -10.14
C GLY A 88 -3.63 15.22 -9.66
N GLY A 89 -3.22 15.63 -8.46
CA GLY A 89 -1.96 15.26 -7.82
C GLY A 89 -1.88 13.76 -7.55
N ALA A 90 -0.66 13.21 -7.57
CA ALA A 90 -0.43 11.79 -7.35
C ALA A 90 0.83 11.57 -6.52
N MET A 91 0.91 10.39 -5.91
CA MET A 91 2.09 9.94 -5.18
C MET A 91 2.36 8.45 -5.40
N ASP A 92 3.64 8.10 -5.29
CA ASP A 92 4.07 6.75 -4.95
C ASP A 92 3.93 6.58 -3.41
N PRO A 93 3.23 5.54 -2.94
CA PRO A 93 3.07 5.31 -1.51
C PRO A 93 4.36 4.90 -0.80
N GLY A 94 5.38 4.46 -1.52
CA GLY A 94 6.61 3.93 -0.96
C GLY A 94 6.71 2.41 -1.18
N PRO A 95 7.76 1.79 -0.60
CA PRO A 95 8.06 0.38 -0.82
C PRO A 95 6.95 -0.53 -0.30
N LEU A 96 6.73 -1.64 -0.98
CA LEU A 96 5.80 -2.70 -0.61
C LEU A 96 6.61 -4.00 -0.57
N PRO A 97 7.17 -4.39 0.58
CA PRO A 97 8.12 -5.50 0.68
C PRO A 97 7.66 -6.78 -0.03
N THR A 98 6.39 -7.15 0.12
CA THR A 98 5.81 -8.32 -0.58
C THR A 98 5.99 -8.24 -2.10
N PHE A 99 5.76 -7.08 -2.72
CA PHE A 99 5.98 -6.90 -4.15
C PHE A 99 7.46 -6.76 -4.51
N ASP A 100 8.24 -6.09 -3.66
CA ASP A 100 9.67 -5.83 -3.90
C ASP A 100 10.53 -7.10 -3.84
N THR A 101 10.13 -8.09 -3.03
CA THR A 101 10.92 -9.32 -2.81
C THR A 101 10.33 -10.58 -3.44
N PHE A 102 9.03 -10.61 -3.77
CA PHE A 102 8.41 -11.80 -4.32
C PHE A 102 8.94 -12.11 -5.73
N ALA A 103 9.58 -13.27 -5.88
CA ALA A 103 10.14 -13.78 -7.11
C ALA A 103 9.37 -15.04 -7.56
N PRO A 104 8.46 -14.95 -8.54
CA PRO A 104 7.68 -16.09 -9.00
C PRO A 104 8.57 -17.12 -9.70
N GLU A 105 8.61 -18.36 -9.19
CA GLU A 105 9.43 -19.44 -9.73
C GLU A 105 8.73 -20.24 -10.84
N VAL A 106 7.40 -20.28 -10.81
CA VAL A 106 6.59 -21.09 -11.73
C VAL A 106 6.07 -20.19 -12.85
N PRO A 107 6.27 -20.53 -14.14
CA PRO A 107 5.63 -19.83 -15.26
C PRO A 107 4.11 -19.82 -15.15
N GLY A 108 3.47 -18.75 -15.59
CA GLY A 108 2.01 -18.60 -15.52
C GLY A 108 1.57 -17.15 -15.38
N THR A 109 0.25 -16.96 -15.23
CA THR A 109 -0.34 -15.63 -15.07
C THR A 109 -0.54 -15.33 -13.59
N TYR A 110 0.16 -14.31 -13.10
CA TYR A 110 0.06 -13.83 -11.73
C TYR A 110 -0.79 -12.57 -11.67
N VAL A 111 -1.59 -12.45 -10.60
CA VAL A 111 -2.35 -11.24 -10.29
C VAL A 111 -1.79 -10.64 -9.02
N TYR A 112 -1.22 -9.45 -9.15
CA TYR A 112 -0.80 -8.61 -8.04
C TYR A 112 -1.98 -7.71 -7.68
N SER A 113 -2.38 -7.70 -6.41
CA SER A 113 -3.47 -6.86 -5.91
C SER A 113 -3.02 -6.06 -4.69
N LEU A 114 -3.52 -4.83 -4.56
CA LEU A 114 -3.24 -3.95 -3.43
C LEU A 114 -4.53 -3.33 -2.91
N ASP A 115 -4.81 -3.56 -1.63
CA ASP A 115 -5.90 -2.91 -0.92
C ASP A 115 -5.36 -1.74 -0.09
N LEU A 116 -5.95 -0.55 -0.28
CA LEU A 116 -5.75 0.60 0.60
C LEU A 116 -6.96 0.76 1.51
N SER A 117 -6.75 0.85 2.82
CA SER A 117 -7.76 1.31 3.76
C SER A 117 -7.23 2.38 4.71
N THR A 118 -7.93 3.51 4.79
CA THR A 118 -7.68 4.58 5.77
C THR A 118 -8.80 4.67 6.81
N GLY A 119 -9.84 3.84 6.68
CA GLY A 119 -11.07 3.93 7.47
C GLY A 119 -10.99 3.37 8.89
N SER A 120 -10.06 3.84 9.73
CA SER A 120 -9.98 3.35 11.12
C SER A 120 -11.22 3.73 11.94
N GLY A 121 -11.72 2.78 12.75
CA GLY A 121 -12.74 3.04 13.77
C GLY A 121 -12.22 3.85 14.96
N ARG A 122 -10.90 3.88 15.17
CA ARG A 122 -10.23 4.59 16.26
C ARG A 122 -8.96 5.29 15.74
N PRO A 123 -8.86 6.63 15.80
CA PRO A 123 -7.68 7.35 15.32
C PRO A 123 -6.35 6.85 15.91
N GLU A 124 -6.35 6.31 17.14
CA GLU A 124 -5.16 5.76 17.78
C GLU A 124 -4.57 4.54 17.05
N ALA A 125 -5.34 3.84 16.22
CA ALA A 125 -4.84 2.71 15.42
C ALA A 125 -3.89 3.13 14.27
N TRP A 126 -3.70 4.44 14.08
CA TRP A 126 -2.67 5.01 13.20
C TRP A 126 -1.33 5.21 13.91
N LEU A 127 -1.34 5.26 15.23
CA LEU A 127 -0.21 5.71 16.02
C LEU A 127 0.76 4.56 16.31
N GLY A 128 2.04 4.90 16.46
CA GLY A 128 3.04 3.99 17.01
C GLY A 128 3.07 4.01 18.53
N THR A 129 3.84 3.08 19.10
CA THR A 129 3.87 2.84 20.56
C THR A 129 4.82 3.78 21.28
N PHE A 130 6.00 4.05 20.71
CA PHE A 130 7.09 4.77 21.39
C PHE A 130 7.33 6.16 20.77
N ASN A 131 7.60 7.16 21.63
CA ASN A 131 7.88 8.55 21.22
C ASN A 131 6.82 9.13 20.25
N GLN A 132 5.56 8.73 20.42
CA GLN A 132 4.46 9.21 19.61
C GLN A 132 4.00 10.59 20.09
N ASP A 133 4.05 11.57 19.19
CA ASP A 133 3.36 12.84 19.40
C ASP A 133 1.87 12.66 19.07
N ARG A 134 0.99 12.93 20.03
CA ARG A 134 -0.45 12.78 19.85
C ARG A 134 -1.08 13.94 19.07
N SER A 135 -0.35 15.04 18.84
CA SER A 135 -0.84 16.17 18.04
C SER A 135 -1.17 15.77 16.58
N VAL A 136 -0.56 14.69 16.07
CA VAL A 136 -0.83 14.17 14.72
C VAL A 136 -2.26 13.66 14.55
N LEU A 137 -3.02 13.43 15.63
CA LEU A 137 -4.41 13.00 15.55
C LEU A 137 -5.31 14.00 14.82
N ASP A 138 -4.99 15.29 14.91
CA ASP A 138 -5.71 16.34 14.16
C ASP A 138 -5.46 16.21 12.64
N LEU A 139 -4.28 15.73 12.24
CA LEU A 139 -3.98 15.42 10.84
C LEU A 139 -4.63 14.11 10.40
N VAL A 140 -4.66 13.08 11.26
CA VAL A 140 -5.40 11.83 11.00
C VAL A 140 -6.87 12.13 10.73
N ALA A 141 -7.48 13.05 11.49
CA ALA A 141 -8.87 13.45 11.28
C ALA A 141 -9.13 14.15 9.92
N ARG A 142 -8.09 14.69 9.26
CA ARG A 142 -8.18 15.27 7.91
C ARG A 142 -8.06 14.22 6.80
N VAL A 143 -7.51 13.05 7.11
CA VAL A 143 -7.41 11.96 6.14
C VAL A 143 -8.83 11.40 5.92
N PRO A 144 -9.34 11.38 4.68
CA PRO A 144 -10.65 10.81 4.41
C PRO A 144 -10.66 9.32 4.67
N ARG A 145 -11.84 8.79 4.99
CA ARG A 145 -12.08 7.35 5.06
C ARG A 145 -12.23 6.81 3.63
N LEU A 146 -11.25 6.03 3.19
CA LEU A 146 -11.16 5.46 1.85
C LEU A 146 -10.94 3.96 1.98
N THR A 147 -11.54 3.23 1.05
CA THR A 147 -11.17 1.86 0.71
C THR A 147 -11.00 1.82 -0.81
N LEU A 148 -9.80 1.52 -1.29
CA LEU A 148 -9.48 1.40 -2.70
C LEU A 148 -8.83 0.05 -2.96
N HIS A 149 -8.99 -0.45 -4.18
CA HIS A 149 -8.43 -1.70 -4.64
C HIS A 149 -7.82 -1.49 -6.03
N ALA A 150 -6.69 -2.13 -6.29
CA ALA A 150 -6.04 -2.13 -7.60
C ALA A 150 -5.43 -3.50 -7.89
N GLU A 151 -5.45 -3.89 -9.16
CA GLU A 151 -4.81 -5.11 -9.64
C GLU A 151 -3.90 -4.84 -10.84
N ALA A 152 -2.88 -5.67 -11.00
CA ALA A 152 -2.09 -5.77 -12.21
C ALA A 152 -1.82 -7.24 -12.52
N THR A 153 -2.02 -7.62 -13.78
CA THR A 153 -1.73 -8.97 -14.28
C THR A 153 -0.34 -9.01 -14.89
N VAL A 154 0.43 -10.03 -14.55
CA VAL A 154 1.80 -10.25 -15.03
C VAL A 154 1.93 -11.66 -15.56
N GLU A 155 2.43 -11.79 -16.78
CA GLU A 155 2.80 -13.09 -17.34
C GLU A 155 4.24 -13.44 -16.96
N ILE A 156 4.45 -14.63 -16.41
CA ILE A 156 5.77 -15.15 -16.05
C ILE A 156 6.16 -16.25 -17.02
N ALA A 157 7.34 -16.11 -17.63
CA ALA A 157 7.92 -17.06 -18.58
C ALA A 157 9.26 -17.60 -18.07
N SER A 158 9.68 -18.76 -18.57
CA SER A 158 10.96 -19.40 -18.24
C SER A 158 12.18 -18.63 -18.72
#